data_AF-A0A6I1ZC95-F1
#
_entry.id   AF-A0A6I1ZC95-F1
#
_cell.length_a   1.000
_cell.length_b   1.000
_cell.length_c   1.000
_cell.angle_alpha   90.00
_cell.angle_beta   90.00
_cell.angle_gamma   90.00
#
_symmetry.space_group_name_H-M   'P 1'
#
loop_
_entity.id
_entity.type
_entity.pdbx_description
1 polymer ?
#
loop_
_entity_poly.entity_id
_entity_poly.type
_entity_poly.pdbx_seq_one_letter_code
_entity_poly.pdbx_strand_id
1 'polypeptide(L)' 'MISAGELKKGIAIELDGEIYQITEYHHIKIGRGSAQIRLRLRNIR' A
#
# COMPACT_ATOMS: atom_id res chain seq x y z
N MET A 1 -7.53 -6.55 -9.02
CA MET A 1 -6.07 -6.32 -9.12
C MET A 1 -5.86 -4.82 -8.97
N ILE A 2 -5.31 -4.36 -7.84
CA ILE A 2 -5.06 -2.93 -7.61
C ILE A 2 -3.65 -2.61 -8.08
N SER A 3 -3.47 -1.53 -8.85
CA SER A 3 -2.13 -1.13 -9.28
C SER A 3 -1.42 -0.37 -8.16
N ALA A 4 -0.09 -0.44 -8.20
CA ALA A 4 0.79 0.33 -7.32
C ALA A 4 0.48 1.85 -7.30
N GLY A 5 0.02 2.40 -8.42
CA GLY A 5 -0.33 3.82 -8.55
C GLY A 5 -1.69 4.20 -7.97
N GLU A 6 -2.57 3.23 -7.74
CA GLU A 6 -3.89 3.45 -7.16
C GLU A 6 -3.88 3.40 -5.63
N LEU A 7 -2.77 2.97 -5.03
CA LEU A 7 -2.59 2.93 -3.58
C LEU A 7 -2.55 4.35 -3.01
N LYS A 8 -3.54 4.67 -2.18
CA LYS A 8 -3.66 5.94 -1.45
C LYS A 8 -4.03 5.68 0.00
N LYS A 9 -3.70 6.64 0.86
CA LYS A 9 -4.15 6.66 2.24
C LYS A 9 -5.69 6.60 2.29
N GLY A 10 -6.22 5.76 3.17
CA GLY A 10 -7.65 5.59 3.40
C GLY A 10 -8.29 4.42 2.64
N ILE A 11 -7.62 3.90 1.60
CA ILE A 11 -8.09 2.71 0.87
C ILE A 11 -8.01 1.49 1.80
N ALA A 12 -9.08 0.68 1.77
CA ALA A 12 -9.11 -0.64 2.38
C ALA A 12 -8.63 -1.68 1.35
N ILE A 13 -7.76 -2.58 1.79
CA ILE A 13 -7.27 -3.71 1.01
C ILE A 13 -7.53 -5.00 1.78
N GLU A 14 -7.81 -6.07 1.05
CA GLU A 14 -7.86 -7.41 1.60
C GLU A 14 -6.46 -8.03 1.51
N LEU A 15 -5.94 -8.49 2.64
CA LEU A 15 -4.67 -9.20 2.74
C LEU A 15 -4.89 -10.43 3.61
N ASP A 16 -4.62 -11.61 3.05
CA ASP A 16 -4.74 -12.90 3.74
C ASP A 16 -6.11 -13.14 4.42
N GLY A 17 -7.19 -12.62 3.82
CA GLY A 17 -8.56 -12.74 4.33
C GLY A 17 -8.94 -11.74 5.43
N GLU A 18 -8.06 -10.80 5.78
CA GLU A 18 -8.37 -9.70 6.68
C GLU A 18 -8.36 -8.35 5.94
N ILE A 19 -9.15 -7.41 6.44
CA ILE A 19 -9.30 -6.07 5.85
C ILE A 19 -8.36 -5.10 6.59
N TYR A 20 -7.48 -4.46 5.82
CA TYR A 20 -6.57 -3.44 6.32
C TYR A 20 -6.82 -2.10 5.64
N GLN A 21 -6.74 -1.02 6.39
CA GLN A 21 -6.72 0.33 5.86
C GLN A 21 -5.29 0.83 5.71
N ILE A 22 -4.98 1.42 4.56
CA ILE A 22 -3.70 2.11 4.32
C ILE A 22 -3.71 3.42 5.11
N THR A 23 -2.82 3.54 6.09
CA THR A 23 -2.68 4.76 6.91
C THR A 23 -1.58 5.68 6.40
N GLU A 24 -0.53 5.10 5.80
CA GLU A 24 0.57 5.83 5.20
C GLU A 24 1.02 5.16 3.90
N TYR A 25 1.47 5.98 2.94
CA TYR A 25 1.97 5.56 1.64
C TYR A 25 3.29 6.27 1.35
N HIS A 26 4.34 5.51 1.04
CA HIS A 26 5.64 6.03 0.65
C HIS A 26 6.11 5.37 -0.64
N HIS A 27 6.34 6.19 -1.67
CA HIS A 27 6.92 5.74 -2.93
C HIS A 27 8.42 6.05 -2.93
N ILE A 28 9.23 5.01 -2.83
CA ILE A 28 10.69 5.09 -2.82
C ILE A 28 11.19 4.74 -4.22
N LYS A 29 11.75 5.71 -4.93
CA LYS A 29 12.46 5.46 -6.19
C LYS A 29 13.88 5.00 -5.87
N ILE A 30 14.25 3.80 -6.32
CA ILE A 30 15.59 3.27 -6.17
C ILE A 30 16.32 3.48 -7.52
N GLY A 31 17.61 3.81 -7.47
CA GLY A 31 18.40 4.00 -8.68
C GLY A 31 18.36 2.78 -9.62
N ARG A 32 18.58 3.00 -10.91
CA ARG A 32 18.52 1.98 -11.99
C ARG A 32 17.11 1.44 -12.30
N GLY A 33 16.07 2.25 -12.10
CA GLY A 33 14.73 2.00 -12.66
C GLY A 33 13.81 1.12 -11.82
N SER A 34 14.19 0.79 -10.58
CA SER A 34 13.33 0.08 -9.65
C SER A 34 12.60 1.05 -8.71
N ALA A 35 11.41 0.66 -8.28
CA ALA A 35 10.63 1.40 -7.30
C ALA A 35 10.14 0.45 -6.21
N GLN A 36 10.15 0.93 -4.97
CA GLN A 36 9.50 0.27 -3.85
C GLN A 36 8.36 1.14 -3.33
N ILE A 37 7.31 0.47 -2.89
CA ILE A 37 6.22 1.11 -2.15
C ILE A 37 6.25 0.56 -0.73
N ARG A 38 6.27 1.46 0.24
CA ARG A 38 6.09 1.13 1.65
C ARG A 38 4.71 1.61 2.08
N LEU A 39 3.88 0.66 2.48
CA LEU A 39 2.56 0.92 3.06
C LEU A 39 2.63 0.74 4.55
N ARG A 40 1.95 1.62 5.29
CA ARG A 40 1.58 1.33 6.67
C ARG A 40 0.12 0.93 6.68
N LEU A 41 -0.15 -0.24 7.25
CA LEU A 41 -1.47 -0.83 7.30
C LEU A 41 -2.00 -0.78 8.74
N ARG A 42 -3.31 -0.57 8.87
CA ARG A 42 -4.05 -0.70 10.12
C ARG A 42 -5.15 -1.71 9.91
N ASN A 43 -5.18 -2.75 10.73
CA ASN A 43 -6.29 -3.71 10.72
C ASN A 43 -7.58 -2.99 11.12
N ILE A 44 -8.67 -3.25 10.39
CA ILE A 44 -9.98 -2.65 10.64
C ILE A 44 -10.95 -3.63 11.34
N ARG A 45 -10.51 -4.87 11.64
CA ARG A 45 -11.23 -5.77 12.55
C ARG A 45 -11.14 -5.31 14.00
#